data_AF-A0A3R6HYC4-F1
#
_entry.id   AF-A0A3R6HYC4-F1
#
_cell.length_a   1.000
_cell.length_b   1.000
_cell.length_c   1.000
_cell.angle_alpha   90.00
_cell.angle_beta   90.00
_cell.angle_gamma   90.00
#
_symmetry.space_group_name_H-M   'P 1'
#
loop_
_entity.id
_entity.type
_entity.pdbx_description
1 polymer ?
#
loop_
_entity_poly.entity_id
_entity_poly.type
_entity_poly.pdbx_seq_one_letter_code
_entity_poly.pdbx_strand_id
1 'polypeptide(L)'
;MLIYNYEVIIMEIGDRIRKKREELGMSQEELAKKIGYRSRSSINKIENDGRGLPQSKILLIAKALETTPDFLLGWDDDETNFYSDEVLYGINAMTSLLQYLYDDVDFHEYPLCDTFDVVLKKDSTEVTLTELEYNLLFDFICSNIPNYINLVKSKSPQTE
;
A
#
# COMPACT_ATOMS: atom_id res chain seq x y z
N MET A 1 -16.30 4.13 20.76
CA MET A 1 -15.87 3.29 19.62
C MET A 1 -14.80 4.10 18.91
N LEU A 2 -13.53 3.70 19.07
CA LEU A 2 -12.40 4.45 18.54
C LEU A 2 -12.35 4.23 17.03
N ILE A 3 -12.52 5.31 16.26
CA ILE A 3 -12.37 5.33 14.80
C ILE A 3 -10.86 5.23 14.56
N TYR A 4 -10.37 4.08 14.12
CA TYR A 4 -9.00 3.97 13.62
C TYR A 4 -8.97 4.63 12.24
N ASN A 5 -8.60 5.91 12.22
CA ASN A 5 -8.18 6.58 10.99
C ASN A 5 -6.87 5.90 10.55
N TYR A 6 -6.95 4.97 9.61
CA TYR A 6 -5.79 4.53 8.87
C TYR A 6 -5.44 5.64 7.87
N GLU A 7 -4.49 6.49 8.25
CA GLU A 7 -3.78 7.33 7.29
C GLU A 7 -2.92 6.40 6.44
N VAL A 8 -3.27 6.25 5.15
CA VAL A 8 -2.39 5.60 4.17
C VAL A 8 -1.19 6.50 3.99
N ILE A 9 -0.04 6.12 4.55
CA ILE A 9 1.22 6.83 4.35
C ILE A 9 1.76 6.41 2.99
N ILE A 10 1.36 7.12 1.94
CA ILE A 10 2.02 7.02 0.63
C ILE A 10 3.45 7.50 0.82
N MET A 11 4.43 6.59 0.74
CA MET A 11 5.84 6.98 0.74
C MET A 11 6.14 7.77 -0.53
N GLU A 12 6.30 9.08 -0.38
CA GLU A 12 6.72 9.94 -1.47
C GLU A 12 8.21 9.70 -1.77
N ILE A 13 8.68 10.17 -2.94
CA ILE A 13 10.11 10.12 -3.32
C ILE A 13 11.03 10.67 -2.23
N GLY A 14 10.58 11.70 -1.49
CA GLY A 14 11.31 12.28 -0.37
C GLY A 14 11.60 11.28 0.75
N ASP A 15 10.63 10.42 1.06
CA ASP A 15 10.76 9.38 2.09
C ASP A 15 11.74 8.28 1.66
N ARG A 16 11.68 7.87 0.39
CA ARG A 16 12.63 6.88 -0.18
C ARG A 16 14.07 7.42 -0.19
N ILE A 17 14.24 8.69 -0.52
CA ILE A 17 15.54 9.38 -0.46
C ILE A 17 16.06 9.41 0.99
N ARG A 18 15.21 9.77 1.95
CA ARG A 18 15.56 9.78 3.38
C ARG A 18 15.98 8.39 3.87
N LYS A 19 15.18 7.36 3.56
CA LYS A 19 15.44 5.95 3.89
C LYS A 19 16.82 5.52 3.41
N LYS A 20 17.11 5.64 2.10
CA LYS A 20 18.42 5.24 1.54
C LYS A 20 19.57 6.06 2.12
N ARG A 21 19.37 7.36 2.36
CA ARG A 21 20.39 8.22 2.98
C ARG A 21 20.77 7.72 4.38
N GLU A 22 19.77 7.37 5.18
CA GLU A 22 19.95 6.91 6.56
C GLU A 22 20.52 5.49 6.64
N GLU A 23 20.13 4.59 5.74
CA GLU A 23 20.75 3.27 5.58
C GLU A 23 22.26 3.35 5.31
N LEU A 24 22.68 4.36 4.55
CA LEU A 24 24.09 4.63 4.27
C LEU A 24 24.78 5.46 5.36
N GLY A 25 24.09 5.79 6.45
CA GLY A 25 24.62 6.61 7.55
C GLY A 25 24.98 8.04 7.14
N MET A 26 24.40 8.55 6.05
CA MET A 26 24.71 9.89 5.54
C MET A 26 23.81 10.95 6.21
N SER A 27 24.37 12.10 6.54
CA SER A 27 23.62 13.30 6.87
C SER A 27 23.08 14.01 5.62
N GLN A 28 22.05 14.83 5.78
CA GLN A 28 21.52 15.67 4.69
C GLN A 28 22.60 16.61 4.10
N GLU A 29 23.55 17.06 4.92
CA GLU A 29 24.66 17.90 4.48
C GLU A 29 25.67 17.11 3.63
N GLU A 30 25.92 15.85 3.96
CA GLU A 30 26.78 14.97 3.17
C GLU A 30 26.15 14.63 1.82
N LEU A 31 24.84 14.30 1.80
CA LEU A 31 24.12 14.07 0.54
C LEU A 31 24.14 15.34 -0.33
N ALA A 32 23.93 16.52 0.27
CA ALA A 32 24.01 17.79 -0.44
C ALA A 32 25.37 17.98 -1.13
N LYS A 33 26.46 17.76 -0.39
CA LYS A 33 27.83 17.85 -0.93
C LYS A 33 28.06 16.83 -2.06
N LYS A 34 27.59 15.58 -1.90
CA LYS A 34 27.76 14.50 -2.88
C LYS A 34 27.07 14.80 -4.22
N ILE A 35 25.93 15.50 -4.20
CA ILE A 35 25.19 15.89 -5.41
C ILE A 35 25.42 17.35 -5.87
N GLY A 36 26.37 18.05 -5.25
CA GLY A 36 26.79 19.40 -5.65
C GLY A 36 25.85 20.53 -5.19
N TYR A 37 25.01 20.31 -4.18
CA TYR A 37 24.29 21.37 -3.50
C TYR A 37 25.13 22.04 -2.41
N ARG A 38 24.87 23.33 -2.21
CA ARG A 38 25.61 24.19 -1.28
C ARG A 38 25.14 24.10 0.17
N SER A 39 24.02 23.44 0.44
CA SER A 39 23.44 23.40 1.79
C SER A 39 22.53 22.19 2.02
N ARG A 40 22.49 21.70 3.26
CA ARG A 40 21.49 20.73 3.74
C ARG A 40 20.04 21.13 3.46
N SER A 41 19.73 22.43 3.38
CA SER A 41 18.34 22.91 3.24
C SER A 41 17.69 22.41 1.95
N SER A 42 18.47 22.27 0.86
CA SER A 42 17.99 21.70 -0.39
C SER A 42 17.56 20.24 -0.24
N ILE A 43 18.34 19.43 0.49
CA ILE A 43 17.99 18.04 0.77
C ILE A 43 16.80 17.96 1.70
N ASN A 44 16.74 18.79 2.74
CA ASN A 44 15.58 18.83 3.63
C ASN A 44 14.28 19.17 2.89
N LYS A 45 14.32 20.09 1.92
CA LYS A 45 13.15 20.38 1.08
C LYS A 45 12.78 19.19 0.20
N ILE A 46 13.78 18.53 -0.40
CA ILE A 46 13.55 17.33 -1.22
C ILE A 46 12.92 16.19 -0.41
N GLU A 47 13.40 15.96 0.80
CA GLU A 47 12.88 14.91 1.67
C GLU A 47 11.49 15.21 2.27
N ASN A 48 10.99 16.44 2.17
CA ASN A 48 9.68 16.82 2.70
C ASN A 48 8.65 17.13 1.60
N ASP A 49 9.07 17.68 0.45
CA ASP A 49 8.18 18.18 -0.61
C ASP A 49 8.60 17.70 -2.01
N GLY A 50 9.38 16.61 -2.13
CA GLY A 50 10.18 16.19 -3.30
C GLY A 50 9.47 16.06 -4.67
N ARG A 51 8.19 16.39 -4.76
CA ARG A 51 7.40 16.55 -5.98
C ARG A 51 8.04 17.57 -6.94
N GLY A 52 8.12 17.21 -8.22
CA GLY A 52 8.63 18.08 -9.28
C GLY A 52 10.15 18.15 -9.40
N LEU A 53 10.89 17.21 -8.80
CA LEU A 53 12.33 17.07 -9.04
C LEU A 53 12.63 16.81 -10.52
N PRO A 54 13.56 17.55 -11.15
CA PRO A 54 14.01 17.24 -12.50
C PRO A 54 14.64 15.84 -12.58
N GLN A 55 14.40 15.11 -13.66
CA GLN A 55 14.97 13.77 -13.88
C GLN A 55 16.48 13.70 -13.70
N SER A 56 17.20 14.74 -14.15
CA SER A 56 18.65 14.85 -13.98
C SER A 56 19.09 14.88 -12.51
N LYS A 57 18.25 15.41 -11.61
CA LYS A 57 18.48 15.41 -10.17
C LYS A 57 18.17 14.05 -9.54
N ILE A 58 17.11 13.39 -9.99
CA ILE A 58 16.76 12.04 -9.53
C ILE A 58 17.91 11.07 -9.83
N LEU A 59 18.45 11.11 -11.05
CA LEU A 59 19.62 10.31 -11.45
C LEU A 59 20.85 10.58 -10.57
N LEU A 60 21.13 11.85 -10.26
CA LEU A 60 22.25 12.22 -9.40
C LEU A 60 22.07 11.73 -7.96
N ILE A 61 20.85 11.82 -7.44
CA ILE A 61 20.51 11.37 -6.08
C ILE A 61 20.58 9.84 -6.02
N ALA A 62 20.00 9.12 -6.97
CA ALA A 62 20.07 7.66 -7.06
C ALA A 62 21.52 7.18 -7.05
N LYS A 63 22.38 7.80 -7.87
CA LYS A 63 23.81 7.50 -7.90
C LYS A 63 24.51 7.81 -6.57
N ALA A 64 24.17 8.92 -5.92
CA ALA A 64 24.76 9.29 -4.63
C ALA A 64 24.32 8.36 -3.50
N LEU A 65 23.14 7.76 -3.61
CA LEU A 65 22.52 6.85 -2.64
C LEU A 65 22.65 5.38 -3.01
N GLU A 66 23.49 5.04 -3.98
CA GLU A 66 23.79 3.65 -4.38
C GLU A 66 22.52 2.83 -4.67
N THR A 67 21.56 3.46 -5.37
CA THR A 67 20.26 2.90 -5.73
C THR A 67 19.87 3.25 -7.17
N THR A 68 18.71 2.81 -7.62
CA THR A 68 18.17 3.09 -8.97
C THR A 68 17.19 4.27 -8.93
N PRO A 69 17.05 5.02 -10.05
CA PRO A 69 15.95 5.96 -10.21
C PRO A 69 14.59 5.29 -10.02
N ASP A 70 14.45 4.05 -10.48
CA ASP A 70 13.22 3.26 -10.41
C ASP A 70 12.81 3.03 -8.96
N PHE A 71 13.74 2.66 -8.07
CA PHE A 71 13.47 2.59 -6.63
C PHE A 71 13.05 3.94 -6.04
N LEU A 72 13.75 5.03 -6.36
CA LEU A 72 13.38 6.36 -5.85
C LEU A 72 12.01 6.84 -6.35
N LEU A 73 11.60 6.38 -7.53
CA LEU A 73 10.31 6.67 -8.15
C LEU A 73 9.21 5.69 -7.73
N GLY A 74 9.55 4.61 -7.03
CA GLY A 74 8.62 3.54 -6.66
C GLY A 74 8.19 2.66 -7.83
N TRP A 75 9.02 2.53 -8.85
CA TRP A 75 8.77 1.70 -10.05
C TRP A 75 9.37 0.29 -9.95
N ASP A 76 10.32 0.09 -9.04
CA ASP A 76 11.07 -1.17 -8.85
C ASP A 76 10.60 -1.92 -7.59
N ASP A 77 9.40 -1.60 -7.08
CA ASP A 77 8.89 -2.18 -5.84
C ASP A 77 8.49 -3.65 -6.08
N ASP A 78 9.45 -4.57 -5.89
CA ASP A 78 9.21 -5.92 -5.35
C ASP A 78 8.67 -5.85 -3.89
N GLU A 79 8.48 -4.65 -3.34
CA GLU A 79 7.77 -4.36 -2.08
C GLU A 79 6.29 -3.99 -2.35
N THR A 80 5.52 -4.89 -2.96
CA THR A 80 4.04 -4.84 -2.91
C THR A 80 3.53 -5.22 -1.52
N ASN A 81 3.88 -4.47 -0.48
CA ASN A 81 3.27 -4.61 0.84
C ASN A 81 3.13 -3.24 1.51
N PHE A 82 2.30 -2.40 0.91
CA PHE A 82 1.74 -1.19 1.52
C PHE A 82 0.70 -1.50 2.62
N TYR A 83 0.28 -2.75 2.72
CA TYR A 83 -0.61 -3.24 3.75
C TYR A 83 0.22 -3.84 4.89
N SER A 84 -0.15 -3.55 6.14
CA SER A 84 0.35 -4.37 7.25
C SER A 84 0.01 -5.83 6.97
N ASP A 85 0.84 -6.77 7.44
CA ASP A 85 0.60 -8.21 7.24
C ASP A 85 -0.86 -8.58 7.54
N GLU A 86 -1.42 -7.99 8.59
CA GLU A 86 -2.82 -8.19 9.03
C GLU A 86 -3.85 -7.69 8.01
N VAL A 87 -3.63 -6.55 7.36
CA VAL A 87 -4.52 -6.03 6.31
C VAL A 87 -4.39 -6.87 5.03
N LEU A 88 -3.17 -7.30 4.67
CA LEU A 88 -2.96 -8.20 3.53
C LEU A 88 -3.64 -9.56 3.75
N TYR A 89 -3.54 -10.12 4.96
CA TYR A 89 -4.27 -11.34 5.33
C TYR A 89 -5.79 -11.15 5.21
N GLY A 90 -6.31 -9.98 5.61
CA GLY A 90 -7.71 -9.61 5.44
C GLY A 90 -8.14 -9.61 3.97
N ILE A 91 -7.41 -8.89 3.12
CA ILE A 91 -7.70 -8.77 1.68
C ILE A 91 -7.65 -10.15 1.01
N ASN A 92 -6.64 -10.97 1.32
CA ASN A 92 -6.51 -12.33 0.79
C ASN A 92 -7.66 -13.25 1.24
N ALA A 93 -8.10 -13.13 2.50
CA ALA A 93 -9.23 -13.90 3.01
C ALA A 93 -10.55 -13.52 2.30
N MET A 94 -10.78 -12.22 2.07
CA MET A 94 -11.96 -11.76 1.35
C MET A 94 -11.94 -12.19 -0.11
N THR A 95 -10.80 -12.04 -0.77
CA THR A 95 -10.61 -12.50 -2.16
C THR A 95 -10.91 -13.99 -2.30
N SER A 96 -10.44 -14.80 -1.34
CA SER A 96 -10.73 -16.25 -1.31
C SER A 96 -12.23 -16.54 -1.15
N LEU A 97 -12.94 -15.78 -0.32
CA LEU A 97 -14.39 -15.92 -0.16
C LEU A 97 -15.16 -15.51 -1.42
N LEU A 98 -14.72 -14.45 -2.10
CA LEU A 98 -15.33 -14.00 -3.34
C LEU A 98 -15.12 -15.02 -4.47
N GLN A 99 -13.91 -15.58 -4.58
CA GLN A 99 -13.59 -16.66 -5.53
C GLN A 99 -14.38 -17.96 -5.26
N TYR A 100 -14.84 -18.19 -4.03
CA TYR A 100 -15.76 -19.29 -3.75
C TYR A 100 -17.18 -19.03 -4.28
N LEU A 101 -17.58 -17.75 -4.35
CA LEU A 101 -18.95 -17.35 -4.71
C LEU A 101 -19.10 -17.04 -6.20
N TYR A 102 -18.06 -16.54 -6.86
CA TYR A 102 -18.04 -16.05 -8.24
C TYR A 102 -17.05 -16.85 -9.09
N ASP A 103 -17.34 -16.97 -10.39
CA ASP A 103 -16.52 -17.73 -11.33
C ASP A 103 -15.22 -16.98 -11.68
N ASP A 104 -15.25 -15.65 -11.64
CA ASP A 104 -14.14 -14.77 -11.93
C ASP A 104 -14.19 -13.52 -11.02
N VAL A 105 -13.01 -13.09 -10.56
CA VAL A 105 -12.80 -11.95 -9.66
C VAL A 105 -11.60 -11.19 -10.19
N ASP A 106 -11.85 -10.01 -10.76
CA ASP A 106 -10.85 -9.20 -11.44
C ASP A 106 -10.66 -7.87 -10.71
N PHE A 107 -9.41 -7.51 -10.44
CA PHE A 107 -9.05 -6.25 -9.77
C PHE A 107 -8.51 -5.29 -10.81
N HIS A 108 -9.18 -4.15 -11.00
CA HIS A 108 -8.63 -3.08 -11.84
C HIS A 108 -8.08 -1.97 -10.97
N GLU A 109 -6.75 -1.89 -10.94
CA GLU A 109 -6.03 -0.82 -10.29
C GLU A 109 -5.95 0.40 -11.21
N TYR A 110 -6.12 1.60 -10.65
CA TYR A 110 -5.99 2.87 -11.35
C TYR A 110 -4.77 3.64 -10.79
N PRO A 111 -3.56 3.44 -11.36
CA PRO A 111 -2.30 3.91 -10.75
C PRO A 111 -2.19 5.43 -10.61
N LEU A 112 -2.97 6.20 -11.37
CA LEU A 112 -3.00 7.67 -11.31
C LEU A 112 -3.91 8.21 -10.19
N CYS A 113 -4.79 7.36 -9.64
CA CYS A 113 -5.83 7.75 -8.69
C CYS A 113 -5.67 7.08 -7.32
N ASP A 114 -4.72 6.15 -7.20
CA ASP A 114 -4.48 5.33 -6.00
C ASP A 114 -5.76 4.69 -5.44
N THR A 115 -6.50 4.01 -6.34
CA THR A 115 -7.75 3.34 -6.02
C THR A 115 -7.95 2.15 -6.95
N PHE A 116 -8.84 1.23 -6.59
CA PHE A 116 -9.17 0.06 -7.38
C PHE A 116 -10.68 -0.17 -7.45
N ASP A 117 -11.10 -0.96 -8.43
CA ASP A 117 -12.40 -1.62 -8.43
C ASP A 117 -12.25 -3.14 -8.50
N VAL A 118 -13.29 -3.84 -8.07
CA VAL A 118 -13.37 -5.30 -8.11
C VAL A 118 -14.57 -5.68 -8.96
N VAL A 119 -14.31 -6.39 -10.05
CA VAL A 119 -15.33 -6.92 -10.95
C VAL A 119 -15.55 -8.40 -10.62
N LEU A 120 -16.77 -8.72 -10.21
CA LEU A 120 -17.22 -10.07 -9.85
C LEU A 120 -18.13 -10.61 -10.94
N LYS A 121 -17.81 -11.77 -11.50
CA LYS A 121 -18.61 -12.39 -12.56
C LYS A 121 -19.10 -13.76 -12.13
N LYS A 122 -20.38 -14.02 -12.38
CA LYS A 122 -20.98 -15.35 -12.21
C LYS A 122 -22.05 -15.58 -13.27
N ASP A 123 -21.92 -16.68 -14.01
CA ASP A 123 -22.79 -17.00 -15.14
C ASP A 123 -22.85 -15.83 -16.16
N SER A 124 -23.99 -15.14 -16.27
CA SER A 124 -24.20 -13.95 -17.13
C SER A 124 -24.31 -12.65 -16.34
N THR A 125 -24.02 -12.67 -15.03
CA THR A 125 -24.13 -11.53 -14.14
C THR A 125 -22.74 -10.97 -13.84
N GLU A 126 -22.60 -9.65 -13.96
CA GLU A 126 -21.39 -8.91 -13.63
C GLU A 126 -21.75 -7.84 -12.59
N VAL A 127 -20.94 -7.74 -11.53
CA VAL A 127 -21.09 -6.74 -10.47
C VAL A 127 -19.73 -6.08 -10.25
N THR A 128 -19.68 -4.76 -10.32
CA THR A 128 -18.48 -3.98 -10.02
C THR A 128 -18.63 -3.34 -8.63
N LEU A 129 -17.61 -3.49 -7.80
CA LEU A 129 -17.49 -2.84 -6.51
C LEU A 129 -16.39 -1.79 -6.59
N THR A 130 -16.70 -0.56 -6.22
CA THR A 130 -15.66 0.44 -5.92
C THR A 130 -14.86 0.03 -4.70
N GLU A 131 -13.64 0.56 -4.53
CA GLU A 131 -12.83 0.34 -3.32
C GLU A 131 -13.61 0.58 -2.02
N LEU A 132 -14.43 1.64 -1.96
CA LEU A 132 -15.27 1.92 -0.79
C LEU A 132 -16.29 0.80 -0.52
N GLU A 133 -16.98 0.34 -1.56
CA GLU A 133 -17.98 -0.73 -1.42
C GLU A 133 -17.33 -2.06 -1.05
N TYR A 134 -16.15 -2.35 -1.59
CA TYR A 134 -15.35 -3.52 -1.23
C TYR A 134 -14.94 -3.49 0.24
N ASN A 135 -14.43 -2.35 0.73
CA ASN A 135 -14.03 -2.18 2.12
C ASN A 135 -15.22 -2.26 3.08
N LEU A 136 -16.38 -1.69 2.72
CA LEU A 136 -17.61 -1.83 3.51
C LEU A 136 -18.09 -3.29 3.59
N LEU A 137 -17.98 -4.05 2.49
CA LEU A 137 -18.29 -5.47 2.48
C LEU A 137 -17.33 -6.26 3.38
N PHE A 138 -16.04 -5.94 3.34
CA PHE A 138 -15.02 -6.49 4.22
C PHE A 138 -15.35 -6.29 5.69
N ASP A 139 -15.56 -5.05 6.10
CA ASP A 139 -15.88 -4.70 7.48
C ASP A 139 -17.16 -5.39 7.97
N PHE A 140 -18.18 -5.46 7.11
CA PHE A 140 -19.44 -6.12 7.43
C PHE A 140 -19.23 -7.62 7.68
N ILE A 141 -18.50 -8.31 6.81
CA ILE A 141 -18.24 -9.75 6.94
C ILE A 141 -17.41 -10.00 8.22
N CYS A 142 -16.31 -9.27 8.42
CA CYS A 142 -15.46 -9.40 9.61
C CYS A 142 -16.24 -9.17 10.90
N SER A 143 -17.14 -8.19 10.93
CA SER A 143 -17.99 -7.90 12.10
C SER A 143 -19.02 -8.99 12.40
N ASN A 144 -19.44 -9.78 11.41
CA ASN A 144 -20.47 -10.81 11.57
C ASN A 144 -19.91 -12.23 11.76
N ILE A 145 -18.68 -12.53 11.34
CA ILE A 145 -18.04 -13.84 11.51
C ILE A 145 -18.14 -14.37 12.96
N PRO A 146 -17.86 -13.57 14.02
CA PRO A 146 -17.98 -14.06 15.39
C PRO A 146 -19.40 -14.54 15.75
N ASN A 147 -20.42 -13.87 15.23
CA ASN A 147 -21.82 -14.24 15.47
C ASN A 147 -22.14 -15.58 14.82
N TYR A 148 -21.68 -15.81 13.58
CA TYR A 148 -21.85 -17.09 12.90
C TYR A 148 -21.10 -18.22 13.61
N ILE A 149 -19.86 -17.98 14.07
CA ILE A 149 -19.10 -18.96 14.86
C ILE A 149 -19.86 -19.35 16.13
N ASN A 150 -20.40 -18.37 16.86
CA ASN A 150 -21.19 -18.62 18.06
C ASN A 150 -22.47 -19.41 17.75
N LEU A 151 -23.13 -19.11 16.63
CA LEU A 151 -24.31 -19.84 16.17
C LEU A 151 -23.99 -21.29 15.79
N VAL A 152 -22.84 -21.55 15.17
CA VAL A 152 -22.38 -22.92 14.86
C VAL A 152 -22.09 -23.66 16.17
N LYS A 153 -21.32 -23.05 17.07
CA LYS A 153 -20.98 -23.66 18.38
C LYS A 153 -22.20 -23.96 19.24
N SER A 154 -23.26 -23.15 19.18
CA SER A 154 -24.49 -23.40 19.93
C SER A 154 -25.33 -24.55 19.36
N LYS A 155 -25.09 -24.94 18.11
CA LYS A 155 -25.76 -26.07 17.43
C LYS A 155 -24.92 -27.34 17.40
N SER A 156 -23.61 -27.24 17.59
CA SER A 156 -22.73 -28.40 17.71
C SER A 156 -23.03 -29.13 19.03
N PRO A 157 -23.31 -30.44 19.00
CA PRO A 157 -23.50 -31.22 20.22
C PRO A 157 -22.23 -31.13 21.08
N GLN A 158 -22.39 -30.88 22.39
CA GLN A 158 -21.27 -31.01 23.32
C GLN A 158 -20.88 -32.49 23.37
N THR A 159 -19.73 -32.83 22.77
CA THR A 159 -19.07 -34.11 23.05
C THR A 159 -18.66 -34.10 24.53
N GLU A 160 -19.37 -34.88 25.34
CA GLU A 160 -18.93 -35.34 26.66
C GLU A 160 -17.60 -36.11 26.58
#